data_AF-A0A6M0A8N0-F1
#
_entry.id   AF-A0A6M0A8N0-F1
#
_cell.length_a   1.000
_cell.length_b   1.000
_cell.length_c   1.000
_cell.angle_alpha   90.00
_cell.angle_beta   90.00
_cell.angle_gamma   90.00
#
_symmetry.space_group_name_H-M   'P 1'
#
loop_
_entity.id
_entity.type
_entity.pdbx_description
1 polymer ?
#
loop_
_entity_poly.entity_id
_entity_poly.type
_entity_poly.pdbx_seq_one_letter_code
_entity_poly.pdbx_strand_id
1 'polypeptide(L)'
;MLGGDNIYEDGEIEKIEDVFEKPYKSLLEKEVKFYACLGNHDIRTENGDLEVKYPGFNMAGRYYTFQHHPIQFFALDTNINADWKTQLKWLEKELSNSETPWKIVFGHHQIYSSGMYGLNEDFIQTLTPLFKKYGVQLYINGHEHDYERTSLINGTTYLICGAGGKQRPVGKSEWTEYSTSDFSFAAFDVYEDYIIVKGIDVNNRVFNEGIIKLS
;
A
#
# COMPACT_ATOMS: atom_id res chain seq x y z
N MET A 1 2.26 3.11 -6.93
CA MET A 1 2.86 2.63 -5.66
C MET A 1 2.98 1.13 -5.76
N LEU A 2 3.99 0.53 -5.13
CA LEU A 2 4.18 -0.91 -5.04
C LEU A 2 4.03 -1.34 -3.58
N GLY A 3 3.06 -2.21 -3.30
CA GLY A 3 2.67 -2.63 -1.95
C GLY A 3 3.55 -3.73 -1.35
N GLY A 4 4.83 -3.83 -1.74
CA GLY A 4 5.75 -4.89 -1.32
C GLY A 4 5.59 -6.21 -2.09
N ASP A 5 6.49 -7.13 -1.79
CA ASP A 5 6.80 -8.31 -2.61
C ASP A 5 7.15 -7.89 -4.04
N ASN A 6 8.08 -6.94 -4.14
CA ASN A 6 8.49 -6.34 -5.40
C ASN A 6 9.26 -7.34 -6.27
N ILE A 7 10.03 -8.24 -5.64
CA ILE A 7 10.84 -9.25 -6.34
C ILE A 7 10.58 -10.64 -5.75
N TYR A 8 9.70 -11.38 -6.42
CA TYR A 8 9.43 -12.78 -6.05
C TYR A 8 10.57 -13.73 -6.49
N GLU A 9 10.91 -14.76 -5.71
CA GLU A 9 10.26 -15.20 -4.47
C GLU A 9 10.97 -14.71 -3.20
N ASP A 10 12.23 -14.28 -3.25
CA ASP A 10 13.01 -14.03 -2.04
C ASP A 10 13.74 -12.67 -2.03
N GLY A 11 13.37 -11.71 -2.88
CA GLY A 11 13.99 -10.37 -2.90
C GLY A 11 15.33 -10.30 -3.65
N GLU A 12 15.60 -11.24 -4.56
CA GLU A 12 16.88 -11.34 -5.27
C GLU A 12 17.02 -10.22 -6.32
N ILE A 13 17.75 -9.15 -5.99
CA ILE A 13 17.86 -7.96 -6.85
C ILE A 13 18.37 -8.27 -8.26
N GLU A 14 19.07 -9.39 -8.45
CA GLU A 14 19.52 -9.88 -9.75
C GLU A 14 18.35 -10.11 -10.74
N LYS A 15 17.12 -10.27 -10.23
CA LYS A 15 15.90 -10.45 -11.04
C LYS A 15 15.24 -9.13 -11.46
N ILE A 16 15.73 -7.98 -10.99
CA ILE A 16 15.06 -6.68 -11.16
C ILE A 16 14.76 -6.34 -12.62
N GLU A 17 15.65 -6.72 -13.55
CA GLU A 17 15.47 -6.47 -14.98
C GLU A 17 14.21 -7.20 -15.50
N ASP A 18 14.04 -8.46 -15.11
CA ASP A 18 12.98 -9.33 -15.63
C ASP A 18 11.63 -9.09 -14.95
N VAL A 19 11.62 -8.79 -13.65
CA VAL A 19 10.37 -8.64 -12.87
C VAL A 19 9.87 -7.21 -12.78
N PHE A 20 10.73 -6.21 -13.03
CA PHE A 20 10.37 -4.80 -12.91
C PHE A 20 10.75 -3.97 -14.14
N GLU A 21 12.03 -3.91 -14.53
CA GLU A 21 12.46 -2.96 -15.56
C GLU A 21 11.84 -3.26 -16.95
N LYS A 22 11.82 -4.53 -17.36
CA LYS A 22 11.19 -4.94 -18.63
C LYS A 22 9.66 -4.77 -18.61
N PRO A 23 8.90 -5.28 -17.62
CA PRO A 23 7.45 -5.12 -17.58
C PRO A 23 7.00 -3.65 -17.54
N TYR A 24 7.74 -2.80 -16.83
CA TYR A 24 7.39 -1.39 -16.66
C TYR A 24 8.17 -0.42 -17.56
N LYS A 25 8.93 -0.93 -18.54
CA LYS A 25 9.79 -0.14 -19.43
C LYS A 25 9.10 1.10 -20.00
N SER A 26 7.88 0.96 -20.53
CA SER A 26 7.15 2.08 -21.13
C SER A 26 6.74 3.17 -20.15
N LEU A 27 6.61 2.83 -18.86
CA LEU A 27 6.33 3.80 -17.79
C LEU A 27 7.63 4.46 -17.31
N LEU A 28 8.71 3.69 -17.20
CA LEU A 28 10.05 4.18 -16.86
C LEU A 28 10.58 5.16 -17.90
N GLU A 29 10.42 4.87 -19.20
CA GLU A 29 10.77 5.77 -20.31
C GLU A 29 9.96 7.08 -20.30
N LYS A 30 8.80 7.08 -19.64
CA LYS A 30 7.96 8.27 -19.40
C LYS A 30 8.23 8.93 -18.05
N GLU A 31 9.31 8.53 -17.37
CA GLU A 31 9.75 9.06 -16.07
C GLU A 31 8.69 8.90 -14.96
N VAL A 32 7.80 7.91 -15.08
CA VAL A 32 6.85 7.57 -14.02
C VAL A 32 7.62 7.04 -12.82
N LYS A 33 7.43 7.68 -11.66
CA LYS A 33 8.07 7.26 -10.41
C LYS A 33 7.29 6.13 -9.76
N PHE A 34 8.01 5.08 -9.39
CA PHE A 34 7.49 3.99 -8.57
C PHE A 34 7.96 4.21 -7.14
N TYR A 35 7.02 4.23 -6.20
CA TYR A 35 7.28 4.30 -4.77
C TYR A 35 6.90 2.96 -4.16
N ALA A 36 7.89 2.23 -3.64
CA ALA A 36 7.71 0.88 -3.09
C ALA A 36 7.80 0.86 -1.55
N CYS A 37 7.20 -0.15 -0.93
CA CYS A 37 7.57 -0.61 0.41
C CYS A 37 8.10 -2.04 0.33
N LEU A 38 8.71 -2.55 1.40
CA LEU A 38 9.14 -3.95 1.46
C LEU A 38 7.99 -4.85 1.91
N GLY A 39 7.88 -6.02 1.26
CA GLY A 39 7.07 -7.15 1.68
C GLY A 39 7.90 -8.27 2.32
N ASN A 40 7.21 -9.33 2.71
CA ASN A 40 7.83 -10.43 3.43
C ASN A 40 8.70 -11.32 2.52
N HIS A 41 8.51 -11.25 1.20
CA HIS A 41 9.39 -11.91 0.24
C HIS A 41 10.69 -11.12 0.04
N ASP A 42 10.59 -9.80 0.00
CA ASP A 42 11.72 -8.89 -0.26
C ASP A 42 12.81 -8.96 0.83
N ILE A 43 12.42 -9.17 2.09
CA ILE A 43 13.37 -9.20 3.22
C ILE A 43 14.16 -10.52 3.36
N ARG A 44 13.90 -11.52 2.51
CA ARG A 44 14.54 -12.85 2.63
C ARG A 44 15.97 -12.85 2.13
N THR A 45 16.29 -12.01 1.15
CA THR A 45 17.66 -11.78 0.64
C THR A 45 18.19 -10.47 1.17
N GLU A 46 19.34 -10.51 1.86
CA GLU A 46 20.03 -9.34 2.40
C GLU A 46 19.13 -8.35 3.15
N ASN A 47 18.08 -8.85 3.81
CA ASN A 47 17.09 -8.03 4.50
C ASN A 47 16.38 -6.97 3.62
N GLY A 48 16.38 -7.12 2.28
CA GLY A 48 15.84 -6.13 1.35
C GLY A 48 16.70 -4.86 1.23
N ASP A 49 17.93 -4.87 1.75
CA ASP A 49 18.81 -3.68 1.76
C ASP A 49 19.16 -3.20 0.35
N LEU A 50 19.24 -4.11 -0.63
CA LEU A 50 19.49 -3.78 -2.03
C LEU A 50 18.26 -3.17 -2.71
N GLU A 51 17.05 -3.66 -2.41
CA GLU A 51 15.80 -3.06 -2.91
C GLU A 51 15.59 -1.64 -2.38
N VAL A 52 15.87 -1.41 -1.10
CA VAL A 52 15.79 -0.05 -0.51
C VAL A 52 16.73 0.93 -1.22
N LYS A 53 17.89 0.46 -1.68
CA LYS A 53 18.88 1.28 -2.40
C LYS A 53 18.62 1.36 -3.90
N TYR A 54 17.74 0.54 -4.45
CA TYR A 54 17.48 0.49 -5.87
C TYR A 54 16.75 1.77 -6.32
N PRO A 55 17.35 2.58 -7.21
CA PRO A 55 16.80 3.90 -7.55
C PRO A 55 15.40 3.87 -8.15
N GLY A 56 15.06 2.82 -8.89
CA GLY A 56 13.76 2.69 -9.55
C GLY A 56 12.58 2.60 -8.59
N PHE A 57 12.80 2.18 -7.34
CA PHE A 57 11.76 2.06 -6.30
C PHE A 57 11.55 3.33 -5.48
N ASN A 58 12.37 4.37 -5.69
CA ASN A 58 12.28 5.68 -5.02
C ASN A 58 12.07 5.59 -3.50
N MET A 59 12.67 4.58 -2.86
CA MET A 59 12.60 4.41 -1.42
C MET A 59 13.63 5.34 -0.77
N ALA A 60 13.20 6.10 0.26
CA ALA A 60 14.11 6.93 1.07
C ALA A 60 14.50 6.26 2.39
N GLY A 61 14.29 4.95 2.48
CA GLY A 61 14.44 4.12 3.67
C GLY A 61 13.42 2.99 3.67
N ARG A 62 13.44 2.15 4.70
CA ARG A 62 12.45 1.06 4.89
C ARG A 62 11.04 1.61 5.14
N TYR A 63 10.97 2.75 5.80
CA TYR A 63 9.79 3.59 5.96
C TYR A 63 10.17 5.03 5.63
N TYR A 64 9.28 5.77 4.99
CA TYR A 64 9.57 7.10 4.49
C TYR A 64 8.29 7.86 4.15
N THR A 65 8.40 9.17 3.91
CA THR A 65 7.28 10.00 3.46
C THR A 65 7.70 10.82 2.24
N PHE A 66 6.73 11.12 1.39
CA PHE A 66 6.89 12.02 0.25
C PHE A 66 5.57 12.74 -0.03
N GLN A 67 5.64 13.84 -0.77
CA GLN A 67 4.47 14.62 -1.12
C GLN A 67 4.22 14.58 -2.63
N HIS A 68 2.95 14.51 -2.98
CA HIS A 68 2.43 14.84 -4.30
C HIS A 68 1.22 15.73 -4.06
N HIS A 69 1.44 17.05 -3.96
CA HIS A 69 0.43 17.99 -3.49
C HIS A 69 -0.89 17.81 -4.25
N PRO A 70 -2.05 17.69 -3.56
CA PRO A 70 -2.30 18.00 -2.14
C PRO A 70 -2.20 16.80 -1.17
N ILE A 71 -1.40 15.78 -1.48
CA ILE A 71 -1.30 14.53 -0.71
C ILE A 71 0.08 14.39 -0.08
N GLN A 72 0.12 13.93 1.17
CA GLN A 72 1.30 13.34 1.78
C GLN A 72 1.12 11.82 1.93
N PHE A 73 2.12 11.08 1.45
CA PHE A 73 2.20 9.64 1.52
C PHE A 73 3.13 9.21 2.64
N PHE A 74 2.80 8.13 3.33
CA PHE A 74 3.62 7.52 4.38
C PHE A 74 3.79 6.03 4.09
N ALA A 75 4.99 5.65 3.66
CA ALA A 75 5.37 4.26 3.46
C ALA A 75 5.82 3.65 4.78
N LEU A 76 5.27 2.50 5.14
CA LEU A 76 5.63 1.73 6.34
C LEU A 76 6.34 0.43 5.97
N ASP A 77 7.34 0.08 6.77
CA ASP A 77 7.85 -1.29 6.85
C ASP A 77 6.97 -2.08 7.81
N THR A 78 6.21 -3.01 7.27
CA THR A 78 5.25 -3.80 8.05
C THR A 78 5.76 -5.20 8.38
N ASN A 79 7.03 -5.49 8.06
CA ASN A 79 7.61 -6.80 8.30
C ASN A 79 7.84 -7.08 9.78
N ILE A 80 7.93 -8.37 10.11
CA ILE A 80 8.16 -8.84 11.48
C ILE A 80 9.47 -8.32 12.08
N ASN A 81 10.47 -8.02 11.25
CA ASN A 81 11.77 -7.53 11.68
C ASN A 81 11.92 -6.00 11.64
N ALA A 82 10.82 -5.26 11.39
CA ALA A 82 10.84 -3.80 11.40
C ALA A 82 11.15 -3.25 12.81
N ASP A 83 11.89 -2.13 12.87
CA ASP A 83 12.08 -1.38 14.12
C ASP A 83 10.82 -0.57 14.45
N TRP A 84 9.80 -1.27 14.95
CA TRP A 84 8.50 -0.69 15.30
C TRP A 84 8.59 0.43 16.33
N LYS A 85 9.55 0.37 17.26
CA LYS A 85 9.71 1.39 18.30
C LYS A 85 10.11 2.74 17.70
N THR A 86 11.06 2.73 16.77
CA THR A 86 11.50 3.97 16.10
C THR A 86 10.49 4.39 15.03
N GLN A 87 9.99 3.44 14.24
CA GLN A 87 9.03 3.70 13.17
C GLN A 87 7.72 4.31 13.68
N LEU A 88 7.13 3.82 14.79
CA LEU A 88 5.87 4.38 15.31
C LEU A 88 6.05 5.83 15.80
N LYS A 89 7.18 6.13 16.44
CA LYS A 89 7.51 7.51 16.85
C LYS A 89 7.72 8.42 15.64
N TRP A 90 8.38 7.90 14.61
CA TRP A 90 8.54 8.61 13.35
C TRP A 90 7.19 8.87 12.69
N LEU A 91 6.32 7.86 12.58
CA LEU A 91 5.00 7.98 11.96
C LEU A 91 4.13 9.00 12.68
N GLU A 92 4.05 8.94 14.01
CA GLU A 92 3.28 9.91 14.78
C GLU A 92 3.81 11.34 14.57
N LYS A 93 5.13 11.52 14.56
CA LYS A 93 5.75 12.83 14.29
C LYS A 93 5.40 13.33 12.88
N GLU A 94 5.60 12.51 11.84
CA GLU A 94 5.36 12.95 10.47
C GLU A 94 3.88 13.21 10.18
N LEU A 95 2.97 12.40 10.75
CA LEU A 95 1.53 12.66 10.68
C LEU A 95 1.15 13.99 11.37
N SER A 96 1.75 14.28 12.53
CA SER A 96 1.49 15.53 13.27
C SER A 96 2.02 16.78 12.56
N ASN A 97 3.08 16.64 11.77
CA ASN A 97 3.69 17.73 11.02
C ASN A 97 3.06 17.94 9.63
N SER A 98 2.18 17.03 9.21
CA SER A 98 1.64 17.04 7.86
C SER A 98 0.52 18.07 7.71
N GLU A 99 0.80 19.12 6.94
CA GLU A 99 -0.12 20.22 6.62
C GLU A 99 -0.99 19.92 5.38
N THR A 100 -0.80 18.77 4.73
CA THR A 100 -1.60 18.40 3.56
C THR A 100 -2.99 17.90 3.97
N PRO A 101 -4.04 18.21 3.19
CA PRO A 101 -5.39 17.73 3.48
C PRO A 101 -5.46 16.21 3.43
N TRP A 102 -4.85 15.61 2.41
CA TRP A 102 -4.86 14.16 2.20
C TRP A 102 -3.62 13.50 2.81
N LYS A 103 -3.84 12.48 3.62
CA LYS A 103 -2.82 11.62 4.22
C LYS A 103 -3.13 10.18 3.85
N ILE A 104 -2.24 9.58 3.06
CA ILE A 104 -2.35 8.20 2.59
C ILE A 104 -1.18 7.41 3.17
N VAL A 105 -1.49 6.34 3.88
CA VAL A 105 -0.48 5.42 4.42
C VAL A 105 -0.47 4.17 3.54
N PHE A 106 0.71 3.62 3.26
CA PHE A 106 0.79 2.34 2.59
C PHE A 106 1.88 1.46 3.20
N GLY A 107 1.65 0.15 3.15
CA GLY A 107 2.55 -0.88 3.65
C GLY A 107 2.28 -2.20 2.93
N HIS A 108 2.89 -3.28 3.38
CA HIS A 108 2.71 -4.58 2.75
C HIS A 108 1.56 -5.38 3.35
N HIS A 109 1.52 -5.50 4.69
CA HIS A 109 0.55 -6.35 5.38
C HIS A 109 -0.78 -5.65 5.66
N GLN A 110 -1.86 -6.42 5.67
CA GLN A 110 -3.22 -5.96 5.93
C GLN A 110 -3.45 -5.57 7.40
N ILE A 111 -4.42 -4.67 7.61
CA ILE A 111 -4.99 -4.37 8.93
C ILE A 111 -6.37 -5.04 9.05
N TYR A 112 -7.21 -4.79 8.04
CA TYR A 112 -8.52 -5.43 7.87
C TYR A 112 -8.52 -6.21 6.56
N SER A 113 -8.91 -7.49 6.61
CA SER A 113 -9.05 -8.36 5.45
C SER A 113 -10.16 -9.38 5.67
N SER A 114 -10.87 -9.71 4.60
CA SER A 114 -11.80 -10.83 4.47
C SER A 114 -11.19 -12.01 3.69
N GLY A 115 -9.89 -11.93 3.43
CA GLY A 115 -9.08 -12.92 2.73
C GLY A 115 -8.45 -13.95 3.68
N MET A 116 -7.28 -14.44 3.29
CA MET A 116 -6.63 -15.58 3.93
C MET A 116 -6.12 -15.26 5.34
N TYR A 117 -5.58 -14.06 5.54
CA TYR A 117 -4.90 -13.69 6.77
C TYR A 117 -5.79 -12.91 7.74
N GLY A 118 -6.92 -12.39 7.28
CA GLY A 118 -7.92 -11.76 8.14
C GLY A 118 -7.41 -10.50 8.85
N LEU A 119 -7.90 -10.27 10.08
CA LEU A 119 -7.54 -9.12 10.89
C LEU A 119 -6.12 -9.22 11.45
N ASN A 120 -5.40 -8.09 11.44
CA ASN A 120 -4.15 -7.93 12.17
C ASN A 120 -4.40 -7.11 13.44
N GLU A 121 -4.67 -7.81 14.55
CA GLU A 121 -5.02 -7.20 15.84
C GLU A 121 -3.93 -6.27 16.37
N ASP A 122 -2.65 -6.61 16.16
CA ASP A 122 -1.53 -5.77 16.59
C ASP A 122 -1.54 -4.43 15.85
N PHE A 123 -1.80 -4.44 14.54
CA PHE A 123 -1.89 -3.21 13.75
C PHE A 123 -3.17 -2.43 14.03
N ILE A 124 -4.28 -3.11 14.32
CA ILE A 124 -5.51 -2.47 14.80
C ILE A 124 -5.22 -1.67 16.07
N GLN A 125 -4.49 -2.24 17.02
CA GLN A 125 -4.19 -1.58 18.30
C GLN A 125 -3.11 -0.49 18.19
N THR A 126 -2.17 -0.61 17.25
CA THR A 126 -0.99 0.28 17.18
C THR A 126 -1.11 1.38 16.12
N LEU A 127 -1.66 1.10 14.93
CA LEU A 127 -1.71 2.04 13.81
C LEU A 127 -3.04 2.79 13.73
N THR A 128 -4.17 2.09 13.88
CA THR A 128 -5.50 2.73 13.69
C THR A 128 -5.80 3.88 14.66
N PRO A 129 -5.29 3.90 15.92
CA PRO A 129 -5.45 5.07 16.78
C PRO A 129 -4.71 6.30 16.24
N LEU A 130 -3.53 6.11 15.62
CA LEU A 130 -2.79 7.20 14.98
C LEU A 130 -3.53 7.69 13.73
N PHE A 131 -4.05 6.75 12.92
CA PHE A 131 -4.82 7.09 11.72
C PHE A 131 -6.04 7.92 12.05
N LYS A 132 -6.79 7.53 13.09
CA LYS A 132 -7.93 8.30 13.60
C LYS A 132 -7.51 9.66 14.16
N LYS A 133 -6.44 9.71 14.96
CA LYS A 133 -5.97 10.94 15.63
C LYS A 133 -5.53 12.02 14.64
N TYR A 134 -4.86 11.61 13.55
CA TYR A 134 -4.27 12.53 12.58
C TYR A 134 -5.01 12.60 11.24
N GLY A 135 -6.14 11.92 11.11
CA GLY A 135 -6.97 11.94 9.91
C GLY A 135 -6.24 11.32 8.71
N VAL A 136 -5.92 10.03 8.78
CA VAL A 136 -5.48 9.25 7.62
C VAL A 136 -6.71 8.72 6.89
N GLN A 137 -6.89 9.10 5.64
CA GLN A 137 -8.11 8.75 4.89
C GLN A 137 -8.03 7.37 4.22
N LEU A 138 -6.83 6.93 3.86
CA LEU A 138 -6.63 5.71 3.10
C LEU A 138 -5.37 4.97 3.59
N TYR A 139 -5.54 3.68 3.89
CA TYR A 139 -4.46 2.72 4.06
C TYR A 139 -4.45 1.74 2.88
N ILE A 140 -3.29 1.54 2.24
CA ILE A 140 -3.15 0.66 1.07
C ILE A 140 -2.16 -0.45 1.39
N ASN A 141 -2.50 -1.69 1.07
CA ASN A 141 -1.59 -2.82 1.23
C ASN A 141 -1.65 -3.88 0.12
N GLY A 142 -0.59 -4.70 0.08
CA GLY A 142 -0.49 -5.93 -0.69
C GLY A 142 -0.71 -7.17 0.18
N HIS A 143 0.19 -8.14 0.10
CA HIS A 143 0.25 -9.40 0.88
C HIS A 143 -0.91 -10.39 0.68
N GLU A 144 -2.13 -9.91 0.89
CA GLU A 144 -3.35 -10.58 0.47
C GLU A 144 -3.41 -10.59 -1.05
N HIS A 145 -3.66 -11.76 -1.64
CA HIS A 145 -3.62 -11.95 -3.09
C HIS A 145 -5.02 -11.73 -3.69
N ASP A 146 -5.66 -10.65 -3.28
CA ASP A 146 -7.00 -10.26 -3.71
C ASP A 146 -7.10 -8.74 -3.82
N TYR A 147 -8.29 -8.27 -4.20
CA TYR A 147 -8.70 -6.89 -4.05
C TYR A 147 -9.81 -6.82 -3.02
N GLU A 148 -9.69 -5.92 -2.05
CA GLU A 148 -10.74 -5.60 -1.09
C GLU A 148 -10.71 -4.12 -0.75
N ARG A 149 -11.87 -3.48 -0.75
CA ARG A 149 -12.07 -2.13 -0.25
C ARG A 149 -13.09 -2.15 0.87
N THR A 150 -12.74 -1.57 2.00
CA THR A 150 -13.65 -1.46 3.13
C THR A 150 -14.61 -0.28 2.97
N SER A 151 -15.72 -0.31 3.71
CA SER A 151 -16.41 0.90 4.15
C SER A 151 -15.53 1.65 5.16
N LEU A 152 -15.96 2.87 5.54
CA LEU A 152 -15.17 3.71 6.43
C LEU A 152 -15.10 3.12 7.85
N ILE A 153 -13.89 2.85 8.35
CA ILE A 153 -13.66 2.40 9.73
C ILE A 153 -12.92 3.51 10.46
N ASN A 154 -13.59 4.17 11.41
CA ASN A 154 -13.02 5.25 12.23
C ASN A 154 -12.37 6.41 11.44
N GLY A 155 -12.88 6.70 10.24
CA GLY A 155 -12.35 7.78 9.38
C GLY A 155 -11.34 7.33 8.33
N THR A 156 -10.99 6.04 8.28
CA THR A 156 -10.04 5.47 7.32
C THR A 156 -10.70 4.40 6.45
N THR A 157 -10.44 4.44 5.14
CA THR A 157 -10.73 3.34 4.22
C THR A 157 -9.48 2.47 4.09
N TYR A 158 -9.66 1.15 4.07
CA TYR A 158 -8.56 0.20 3.88
C TYR A 158 -8.73 -0.45 2.50
N LEU A 159 -7.65 -0.43 1.73
CA LEU A 159 -7.60 -0.95 0.37
C LEU A 159 -6.51 -2.01 0.27
N ILE A 160 -6.94 -3.25 0.05
CA ILE A 160 -6.08 -4.35 -0.37
C ILE A 160 -6.04 -4.33 -1.90
N CYS A 161 -4.83 -4.34 -2.44
CA CYS A 161 -4.57 -4.41 -3.87
C CYS A 161 -3.32 -5.29 -4.13
N GLY A 162 -3.38 -6.56 -3.72
CA GLY A 162 -2.26 -7.50 -3.86
C GLY A 162 -2.46 -8.57 -4.94
N ALA A 163 -3.55 -8.51 -5.69
CA ALA A 163 -3.82 -9.38 -6.85
C ALA A 163 -3.06 -8.98 -8.14
N GLY A 164 -1.80 -8.51 -8.03
CA GLY A 164 -1.01 -8.07 -9.18
C GLY A 164 -0.33 -9.20 -9.97
N GLY A 165 -0.05 -10.33 -9.32
CA GLY A 165 0.69 -11.45 -9.92
C GLY A 165 0.36 -12.84 -9.36
N LYS A 166 -0.35 -12.93 -8.22
CA LYS A 166 -0.92 -14.15 -7.66
C LYS A 166 -2.35 -13.85 -7.16
N GLN A 167 -3.19 -14.88 -7.04
CA GLN A 167 -4.60 -14.74 -6.60
C GLN A 167 -4.93 -15.72 -5.48
N ARG A 168 -5.80 -15.30 -4.56
CA ARG A 168 -6.43 -16.14 -3.53
C ARG A 168 -7.94 -15.84 -3.44
N PRO A 169 -8.76 -16.81 -3.00
CA PRO A 169 -10.16 -16.59 -2.70
C PRO A 169 -10.33 -15.52 -1.60
N VAL A 170 -11.29 -14.60 -1.79
CA VAL A 170 -11.67 -13.59 -0.79
C VAL A 170 -13.17 -13.64 -0.53
N GLY A 171 -13.55 -13.45 0.74
CA GLY A 171 -14.95 -13.39 1.16
C GLY A 171 -15.47 -11.96 1.30
N LYS A 172 -16.44 -11.80 2.20
CA LYS A 172 -16.93 -10.51 2.68
C LYS A 172 -17.10 -10.56 4.19
N SER A 173 -16.70 -9.49 4.85
CA SER A 173 -16.96 -9.20 6.27
C SER A 173 -17.90 -7.99 6.38
N GLU A 174 -18.31 -7.63 7.59
CA GLU A 174 -19.24 -6.51 7.82
C GLU A 174 -18.69 -5.16 7.32
N TRP A 175 -17.37 -5.00 7.26
CA TRP A 175 -16.72 -3.80 6.74
C TRP A 175 -16.47 -3.85 5.23
N THR A 176 -16.72 -4.97 4.54
CA THR A 176 -16.37 -5.09 3.12
C THR A 176 -17.38 -4.35 2.25
N GLU A 177 -16.94 -3.28 1.59
CA GLU A 177 -17.74 -2.61 0.57
C GLU A 177 -17.68 -3.39 -0.74
N TYR A 178 -16.47 -3.82 -1.13
CA TYR A 178 -16.25 -4.60 -2.33
C TYR A 178 -15.03 -5.52 -2.18
N SER A 179 -15.12 -6.74 -2.74
CA SER A 179 -13.98 -7.65 -2.85
C SER A 179 -14.06 -8.48 -4.14
N THR A 180 -12.92 -8.83 -4.70
CA THR A 180 -12.79 -9.81 -5.79
C THR A 180 -11.44 -10.51 -5.74
N SER A 181 -11.39 -11.75 -6.23
CA SER A 181 -10.15 -12.51 -6.43
C SER A 181 -9.50 -12.25 -7.79
N ASP A 182 -10.06 -11.36 -8.62
CA ASP A 182 -9.55 -11.08 -9.97
C ASP A 182 -8.21 -10.32 -9.96
N PHE A 183 -7.34 -10.63 -10.94
CA PHE A 183 -6.12 -9.86 -11.17
C PHE A 183 -6.48 -8.41 -11.42
N SER A 184 -5.84 -7.52 -10.66
CA SER A 184 -6.22 -6.12 -10.65
C SER A 184 -5.11 -5.21 -10.15
N PHE A 185 -5.29 -3.94 -10.46
CA PHE A 185 -4.58 -2.84 -9.83
C PHE A 185 -5.57 -1.74 -9.47
N ALA A 186 -5.15 -0.81 -8.61
CA ALA A 186 -5.95 0.34 -8.23
C ALA A 186 -5.38 1.63 -8.84
N ALA A 187 -6.28 2.53 -9.22
CA ALA A 187 -5.97 3.92 -9.54
C ALA A 187 -6.80 4.83 -8.62
N PHE A 188 -6.30 6.04 -8.34
CA PHE A 188 -7.05 7.02 -7.60
C PHE A 188 -6.89 8.42 -8.18
N ASP A 189 -8.02 9.12 -8.27
CA ASP A 189 -8.11 10.51 -8.68
C ASP A 189 -8.41 11.34 -7.44
N VAL A 190 -7.59 12.36 -7.17
CA VAL A 190 -7.69 13.18 -5.96
C VAL A 190 -8.18 14.58 -6.29
N TYR A 191 -9.26 14.97 -5.63
CA TYR A 191 -9.88 16.27 -5.71
C TYR A 191 -9.72 17.01 -4.37
N GLU A 192 -10.23 18.24 -4.30
CA GLU A 192 -10.13 19.08 -3.10
C GLU A 192 -10.81 18.43 -1.89
N ASP A 193 -11.99 17.83 -2.09
CA ASP A 193 -12.89 17.35 -1.04
C ASP A 193 -13.20 15.84 -1.12
N TYR A 194 -12.74 15.15 -2.17
CA TYR A 194 -12.83 13.69 -2.26
C TYR A 194 -11.71 13.02 -3.05
N ILE A 195 -11.51 11.73 -2.81
CA ILE A 195 -10.72 10.80 -3.62
C ILE A 195 -11.69 9.81 -4.28
N ILE A 196 -11.53 9.57 -5.58
CA ILE A 196 -12.13 8.42 -6.26
C ILE A 196 -11.09 7.30 -6.30
N VAL A 197 -11.42 6.13 -5.76
CA VAL A 197 -10.62 4.90 -5.86
C VAL A 197 -11.27 3.97 -6.89
N LYS A 198 -10.51 3.50 -7.86
CA LYS A 198 -10.95 2.59 -8.93
C LYS A 198 -10.17 1.29 -8.88
N GLY A 199 -10.87 0.16 -8.83
CA GLY A 199 -10.31 -1.16 -9.11
C GLY A 199 -10.42 -1.48 -10.60
N ILE A 200 -9.30 -1.84 -11.23
CA ILE A 200 -9.19 -2.05 -12.67
C ILE A 200 -8.67 -3.46 -12.94
N ASP A 201 -9.35 -4.21 -13.80
CA ASP A 201 -8.93 -5.56 -14.20
C ASP A 201 -7.98 -5.56 -15.41
N VAL A 202 -7.47 -6.74 -15.75
CA VAL A 202 -6.53 -6.95 -16.87
C VAL A 202 -7.07 -6.57 -18.26
N ASN A 203 -8.39 -6.37 -18.39
CA ASN A 203 -9.03 -5.93 -19.64
C ASN A 203 -9.31 -4.41 -19.63
N ASN A 204 -8.73 -3.66 -18.68
CA ASN A 204 -8.95 -2.24 -18.45
C ASN A 204 -10.39 -1.88 -18.04
N ARG A 205 -11.17 -2.84 -17.54
CA ARG A 205 -12.52 -2.55 -17.03
C ARG A 205 -12.44 -2.10 -15.58
N VAL A 206 -13.06 -0.97 -15.28
CA VAL A 206 -13.31 -0.52 -13.91
C VAL A 206 -14.42 -1.39 -13.32
N PHE A 207 -14.09 -2.27 -12.37
CA PHE A 207 -15.05 -3.18 -11.73
C PHE A 207 -15.53 -2.64 -10.38
N ASN A 208 -14.77 -1.74 -9.77
CA ASN A 208 -15.13 -1.08 -8.52
C ASN A 208 -14.77 0.40 -8.60
N GLU A 209 -15.67 1.23 -8.10
CA GLU A 209 -15.43 2.65 -7.86
C GLU A 209 -15.88 2.98 -6.43
N GLY A 210 -15.08 3.74 -5.69
CA GLY A 210 -15.36 4.16 -4.32
C GLY A 210 -15.00 5.61 -4.12
N ILE A 211 -15.78 6.33 -3.32
CA ILE A 211 -15.53 7.74 -2.99
C ILE A 211 -15.13 7.84 -1.52
N ILE A 212 -13.95 8.41 -1.25
CA ILE A 212 -13.48 8.75 0.08
C ILE A 212 -13.57 10.27 0.22
N LYS A 213 -14.39 10.76 1.15
CA LYS A 213 -14.56 12.20 1.37
C LYS A 213 -13.55 12.70 2.39
N LEU A 214 -13.12 13.94 2.21
CA LEU A 214 -12.35 14.65 3.22
C LEU A 214 -13.31 14.95 4.39
N SER A 215 -13.00 14.41 5.57
CA SER A 215 -13.80 14.56 6.79
C SER A 215 -13.53 15.87 7.52
#